data_AF-A0AAJ0E1V5-F1
#
_entry.id   AF-A0AAJ0E1V5-F1
#
_cell.length_a   1.000
_cell.length_b   1.000
_cell.length_c   1.000
_cell.angle_alpha   90.00
_cell.angle_beta   90.00
_cell.angle_gamma   90.00
#
_symmetry.space_group_name_H-M   'P 1'
#
loop_
_entity.id
_entity.type
_entity.pdbx_description
1 polymer ?
#
loop_
_entity_poly.entity_id
_entity_poly.type
_entity_poly.pdbx_seq_one_letter_code
_entity_poly.pdbx_strand_id
1 'polypeptide(L)'
;MPQPSNVGAARDEIACILLRGSCQDLNDKRNRFVPRGSLVSQLDHKKVSTLLGTLIPSDTTKVADIAHFISPGKHKGCLCDDALCTGLRIIFATLFILGKPEVILDIYQSPVHICDGAWPCSDPTLPTYSSRAAEALREVLQALDARNEELFHQLQWQMRSPYFSISGTNTSKQPYRLLHDEITLPWSELNMQGEILDGQVSFVQKISIHRDHHDFLDASLQIERITT
;
A
#
# COMPACT_ATOMS: atom_id res chain seq x y z
N MET A 1 -23.56 -7.48 -17.64
CA MET A 1 -22.16 -7.20 -18.01
C MET A 1 -21.90 -5.71 -17.81
N PRO A 2 -20.83 -5.30 -17.10
CA PRO A 2 -20.51 -3.90 -16.88
C PRO A 2 -20.21 -3.20 -18.22
N GLN A 3 -20.61 -1.93 -18.36
CA GLN A 3 -20.28 -1.15 -19.55
C GLN A 3 -18.78 -0.83 -19.54
N PRO A 4 -18.02 -1.12 -20.62
CA PRO A 4 -16.56 -0.93 -20.66
C PRO A 4 -16.10 0.49 -20.32
N SER A 5 -16.92 1.49 -20.65
CA SER A 5 -16.68 2.91 -20.34
C SER A 5 -16.62 3.21 -18.85
N ASN A 6 -17.42 2.50 -18.04
CA ASN A 6 -17.56 2.80 -16.61
C ASN A 6 -16.40 2.21 -15.81
N VAL A 7 -15.89 1.05 -16.23
CA VAL A 7 -14.69 0.44 -15.63
C VAL A 7 -13.43 1.24 -15.98
N GLY A 8 -13.34 1.74 -17.22
CA GLY A 8 -12.26 2.65 -17.62
C GLY A 8 -12.23 3.93 -16.77
N ALA A 9 -13.38 4.57 -16.56
CA ALA A 9 -13.48 5.74 -15.69
C ALA A 9 -13.11 5.44 -14.23
N ALA A 10 -13.53 4.29 -13.69
CA ALA A 10 -13.17 3.86 -12.33
C ALA A 10 -11.67 3.62 -12.18
N ARG A 11 -11.02 3.05 -13.20
CA ARG A 11 -9.56 2.90 -13.24
C ARG A 11 -8.86 4.26 -13.20
N ASP A 12 -9.29 5.19 -14.04
CA ASP A 12 -8.68 6.52 -14.12
C ASP A 12 -8.90 7.30 -12.82
N GLU A 13 -10.03 7.09 -12.15
CA GLU A 13 -10.32 7.64 -10.82
C GLU A 13 -9.35 7.10 -9.75
N ILE A 14 -9.09 5.79 -9.72
CA ILE A 14 -8.11 5.19 -8.81
C ILE A 14 -6.71 5.74 -9.09
N ALA A 15 -6.30 5.82 -10.36
CA ALA A 15 -5.00 6.41 -10.72
C ALA A 15 -4.88 7.87 -10.23
N CYS A 16 -5.95 8.66 -10.38
CA CYS A 16 -6.02 10.03 -9.83
C CYS A 16 -5.91 10.06 -8.29
N ILE A 17 -6.60 9.15 -7.60
CA ILE A 17 -6.56 9.04 -6.13
C ILE A 17 -5.12 8.75 -5.66
N LEU A 18 -4.46 7.76 -6.25
CA LEU A 18 -3.09 7.41 -5.88
C LEU A 18 -2.13 8.57 -6.20
N LEU A 19 -2.27 9.21 -7.37
CA LEU A 19 -1.43 10.34 -7.74
C LEU A 19 -1.56 11.50 -6.75
N ARG A 20 -2.80 11.90 -6.40
CA ARG A 20 -3.07 12.98 -5.45
C ARG A 20 -2.62 12.63 -4.04
N GLY A 21 -2.75 11.37 -3.66
CA GLY A 21 -2.36 10.86 -2.36
C GLY A 21 -0.87 10.64 -2.19
N SER A 22 -0.10 10.62 -3.28
CA SER A 22 1.31 10.24 -3.26
C SER A 22 2.27 11.40 -2.99
N CYS A 23 3.34 11.11 -2.28
CA CYS A 23 4.46 11.98 -1.98
C CYS A 23 5.69 11.55 -2.78
N GLN A 24 6.60 12.49 -3.04
CA GLN A 24 7.88 12.19 -3.69
C GLN A 24 8.77 11.37 -2.76
N ASP A 25 9.45 10.36 -3.30
CA ASP A 25 10.52 9.67 -2.58
C ASP A 25 11.79 10.52 -2.57
N LEU A 26 12.39 10.69 -1.39
CA LEU A 26 13.64 11.41 -1.22
C LEU A 26 14.87 10.57 -1.57
N ASN A 27 14.74 9.25 -1.70
CA ASN A 27 15.82 8.37 -2.17
C ASN A 27 15.94 8.39 -3.69
N ASP A 28 14.82 8.34 -4.40
CA ASP A 28 14.76 8.42 -5.85
C ASP A 28 13.66 9.38 -6.29
N LYS A 29 14.04 10.55 -6.82
CA LYS A 29 13.10 11.59 -7.26
C LYS A 29 12.14 11.12 -8.35
N ARG A 30 12.43 10.01 -9.03
CA ARG A 30 11.57 9.38 -10.04
C ARG A 30 10.46 8.54 -9.41
N ASN A 31 10.61 8.16 -8.14
CA ASN A 31 9.67 7.34 -7.39
C ASN A 31 8.73 8.19 -6.53
N ARG A 32 7.59 7.59 -6.18
CA ARG A 32 6.58 8.16 -5.30
C ARG A 32 6.06 7.09 -4.38
N PHE A 33 5.69 7.47 -3.17
CA PHE A 33 4.97 6.59 -2.25
C PHE A 33 3.61 7.15 -1.90
N VAL A 34 2.68 6.29 -1.54
CA VAL A 34 1.35 6.64 -1.04
C VAL A 34 1.37 6.41 0.48
N PRO A 35 1.27 7.48 1.30
CA PRO A 35 1.15 7.34 2.74
C PRO A 35 -0.05 6.46 3.10
N ARG A 36 0.12 5.56 4.07
CA ARG A 36 -0.93 4.62 4.49
C ARG A 36 -2.24 5.33 4.85
N GLY A 37 -2.20 6.39 5.66
CA GLY A 37 -3.37 7.16 6.05
C GLY A 37 -4.06 7.84 4.87
N SER A 38 -3.29 8.26 3.85
CA SER A 38 -3.83 8.78 2.58
C SER A 38 -4.59 7.68 1.83
N LEU A 39 -4.01 6.48 1.72
CA LEU A 39 -4.67 5.34 1.09
C LEU A 39 -5.97 4.96 1.82
N VAL A 40 -5.93 4.83 3.15
CA VAL A 40 -7.09 4.44 3.97
C VAL A 40 -8.20 5.48 3.93
N SER A 41 -7.87 6.77 3.91
CA SER A 41 -8.86 7.86 3.88
C SER A 41 -9.47 8.05 2.50
N GLN A 42 -8.69 7.92 1.43
CA GLN A 42 -9.19 8.13 0.07
C GLN A 42 -9.91 6.91 -0.50
N LEU A 43 -9.48 5.69 -0.15
CA LEU A 43 -10.18 4.44 -0.45
C LEU A 43 -11.01 4.00 0.75
N ASP A 44 -11.88 4.88 1.22
CA ASP A 44 -12.85 4.54 2.26
C ASP A 44 -13.98 3.63 1.72
N HIS A 45 -14.86 3.18 2.62
CA HIS A 45 -15.99 2.33 2.26
C HIS A 45 -16.87 2.95 1.17
N LYS A 46 -17.18 4.24 1.25
CA LYS A 46 -18.04 4.91 0.27
C LYS A 46 -17.38 4.92 -1.11
N LYS A 47 -16.09 5.24 -1.18
CA LYS A 47 -15.33 5.25 -2.42
C LYS A 47 -15.22 3.86 -3.01
N VAL A 48 -14.85 2.86 -2.21
CA VAL A 48 -14.75 1.46 -2.66
C VAL A 48 -16.10 0.94 -3.13
N SER A 49 -17.20 1.19 -2.42
CA SER A 49 -18.56 0.81 -2.89
C SER A 49 -18.91 1.43 -4.23
N THR A 50 -18.57 2.72 -4.43
CA THR A 50 -18.83 3.42 -5.69
C THR A 50 -18.07 2.78 -6.85
N LEU A 51 -16.78 2.50 -6.66
CA LEU A 51 -15.93 1.88 -7.66
C LEU A 51 -16.35 0.42 -7.96
N LEU A 52 -16.68 -0.37 -6.93
CA LEU A 52 -17.23 -1.72 -7.09
C LEU A 52 -18.59 -1.74 -7.80
N GLY A 53 -19.41 -0.72 -7.58
CA GLY A 53 -20.68 -0.57 -8.28
C GLY A 53 -20.52 -0.49 -9.81
N THR A 54 -19.33 -0.12 -10.31
CA THR A 54 -19.04 -0.18 -11.75
C THR A 54 -18.82 -1.60 -12.27
N LEU A 55 -18.38 -2.52 -11.41
CA LEU A 55 -18.11 -3.93 -11.73
C LEU A 55 -19.36 -4.79 -11.61
N ILE A 56 -20.12 -4.62 -10.52
CA ILE A 56 -21.32 -5.39 -10.18
C ILE A 56 -22.54 -4.47 -9.92
N PRO A 57 -23.00 -3.70 -10.93
CA PRO A 57 -23.99 -2.64 -10.76
C PRO A 57 -25.37 -3.11 -10.26
N SER A 58 -25.69 -4.38 -10.42
CA SER A 58 -27.02 -4.94 -10.15
C SER A 58 -27.22 -5.44 -8.71
N ASP A 59 -26.16 -5.53 -7.90
CA ASP A 59 -26.23 -6.15 -6.57
C ASP A 59 -25.65 -5.25 -5.48
N THR A 60 -26.48 -4.30 -5.03
CA THR A 60 -26.08 -3.28 -4.05
C THR A 60 -25.71 -3.88 -2.69
N THR A 61 -26.34 -4.98 -2.29
CA THR A 61 -26.04 -5.68 -1.05
C THR A 61 -24.65 -6.30 -1.12
N LYS A 62 -24.38 -7.05 -2.20
CA LYS A 62 -23.06 -7.65 -2.43
C LYS A 62 -21.97 -6.59 -2.59
N VAL A 63 -22.25 -5.45 -3.23
CA VAL A 63 -21.32 -4.30 -3.28
C VAL A 63 -20.96 -3.82 -1.88
N ALA A 64 -21.93 -3.69 -0.98
CA ALA A 64 -21.68 -3.24 0.38
C ALA A 64 -20.82 -4.25 1.16
N ASP A 65 -21.12 -5.55 1.02
CA ASP A 65 -20.38 -6.62 1.70
C ASP A 65 -18.93 -6.70 1.22
N ILE A 66 -18.70 -6.65 -0.10
CA ILE A 66 -17.35 -6.66 -0.67
C ILE A 66 -16.60 -5.37 -0.32
N ALA A 67 -17.29 -4.21 -0.32
CA ALA A 67 -16.68 -2.95 0.10
C ALA A 67 -16.23 -3.02 1.56
N HIS A 68 -17.03 -3.63 2.44
CA HIS A 68 -16.65 -3.85 3.84
C HIS A 68 -15.43 -4.77 3.96
N PHE A 69 -15.38 -5.84 3.16
CA PHE A 69 -14.24 -6.76 3.09
C PHE A 69 -12.95 -6.05 2.63
N ILE A 70 -13.03 -5.21 1.60
CA ILE A 70 -11.86 -4.48 1.07
C ILE A 70 -11.42 -3.37 2.01
N SER A 71 -12.38 -2.65 2.58
CA SER A 71 -12.16 -1.42 3.33
C SER A 71 -12.75 -1.50 4.74
N PRO A 72 -12.25 -2.42 5.59
CA PRO A 72 -12.72 -2.51 6.95
C PRO A 72 -12.54 -1.15 7.64
N GLY A 73 -13.57 -0.74 8.38
CA GLY A 73 -13.57 0.56 9.06
C GLY A 73 -12.47 0.65 10.11
N LYS A 74 -12.05 1.88 10.45
CA LYS A 74 -10.96 2.16 11.40
C LYS A 74 -11.09 1.43 12.75
N HIS A 75 -12.31 1.10 13.18
CA HIS A 75 -12.59 0.47 14.47
C HIS A 75 -12.77 -1.05 14.43
N LYS A 76 -12.91 -1.66 13.25
CA LYS A 76 -13.14 -3.11 13.11
C LYS A 76 -11.90 -3.91 12.73
N GLY A 77 -10.81 -3.25 12.31
CA GLY A 77 -9.56 -3.91 11.94
C GLY A 77 -9.71 -4.87 10.75
N CYS A 78 -8.59 -5.37 10.23
CA CYS A 78 -8.59 -6.49 9.30
C CYS A 78 -8.60 -7.80 10.11
N LEU A 79 -9.15 -8.90 9.56
CA LEU A 79 -9.16 -10.20 10.26
C LEU A 79 -7.77 -10.85 10.40
N CYS A 80 -6.73 -10.22 9.86
CA CYS A 80 -5.34 -10.66 10.02
C CYS A 80 -4.70 -10.13 11.31
N ASP A 81 -5.43 -9.37 12.13
CA ASP A 81 -4.99 -8.75 13.40
C ASP A 81 -3.76 -7.83 13.30
N ASP A 82 -3.28 -7.56 12.09
CA ASP A 82 -2.24 -6.58 11.83
C ASP A 82 -2.85 -5.17 11.81
N ALA A 83 -2.51 -4.37 12.82
CA ALA A 83 -2.94 -2.98 12.95
C ALA A 83 -2.53 -2.11 11.76
N LEU A 84 -1.49 -2.53 11.02
CA LEU A 84 -0.95 -1.83 9.86
C LEU A 84 -1.61 -2.28 8.56
N CYS A 85 -2.40 -3.35 8.59
CA CYS A 85 -3.11 -3.81 7.41
C CYS A 85 -4.07 -2.73 6.90
N THR A 86 -4.13 -2.58 5.58
CA THR A 86 -5.01 -1.65 4.88
C THR A 86 -6.30 -2.33 4.40
N GLY A 87 -6.60 -3.54 4.89
CA GLY A 87 -7.66 -4.39 4.35
C GLY A 87 -7.19 -5.03 3.06
N LEU A 88 -7.94 -4.84 1.96
CA LEU A 88 -7.56 -5.25 0.61
C LEU A 88 -7.34 -4.03 -0.32
N ARG A 89 -7.14 -2.82 0.24
CA ARG A 89 -7.12 -1.57 -0.54
C ARG A 89 -5.97 -1.54 -1.55
N ILE A 90 -4.80 -2.06 -1.20
CA ILE A 90 -3.62 -2.07 -2.08
C ILE A 90 -3.87 -3.03 -3.25
N ILE A 91 -4.28 -4.26 -2.95
CA ILE A 91 -4.60 -5.27 -3.96
C ILE A 91 -5.76 -4.79 -4.85
N PHE A 92 -6.80 -4.18 -4.26
CA PHE A 92 -7.93 -3.58 -4.97
C PHE A 92 -7.51 -2.51 -5.96
N ALA A 93 -6.75 -1.50 -5.50
CA ALA A 93 -6.29 -0.42 -6.37
C ALA A 93 -5.43 -0.98 -7.53
N THR A 94 -4.57 -1.95 -7.23
CA THR A 94 -3.69 -2.58 -8.21
C THR A 94 -4.48 -3.30 -9.29
N LEU A 95 -5.45 -4.15 -8.92
CA LEU A 95 -6.27 -4.89 -9.88
C LEU A 95 -7.09 -3.97 -10.79
N PHE A 96 -7.62 -2.87 -10.26
CA PHE A 96 -8.30 -1.88 -11.09
C PHE A 96 -7.36 -1.20 -12.07
N ILE A 97 -6.15 -0.81 -11.66
CA ILE A 97 -5.14 -0.19 -12.53
C ILE A 97 -4.75 -1.12 -13.67
N LEU A 98 -4.59 -2.42 -13.38
CA LEU A 98 -4.33 -3.45 -14.40
C LEU A 98 -5.51 -3.72 -15.33
N GLY A 99 -6.70 -3.20 -15.02
CA GLY A 99 -7.92 -3.53 -15.75
C GLY A 99 -8.38 -4.97 -15.51
N LYS A 100 -8.09 -5.52 -14.32
CA LYS A 100 -8.48 -6.85 -13.85
C LYS A 100 -9.37 -6.81 -12.58
N PRO A 101 -10.35 -5.90 -12.46
CA PRO A 101 -11.15 -5.76 -11.25
C PRO A 101 -12.00 -7.00 -10.93
N GLU A 102 -12.30 -7.85 -11.90
CA GLU A 102 -13.05 -9.10 -11.74
C GLU A 102 -12.41 -10.07 -10.74
N VAL A 103 -11.08 -10.07 -10.65
CA VAL A 103 -10.30 -10.94 -9.74
C VAL A 103 -10.68 -10.68 -8.27
N ILE A 104 -11.20 -9.50 -7.93
CA ILE A 104 -11.70 -9.18 -6.59
C ILE A 104 -12.83 -10.11 -6.16
N LEU A 105 -13.66 -10.57 -7.10
CA LEU A 105 -14.75 -11.49 -6.80
C LEU A 105 -14.21 -12.86 -6.40
N ASP A 106 -13.15 -13.33 -7.07
CA ASP A 106 -12.48 -14.59 -6.75
C ASP A 106 -11.78 -14.51 -5.39
N ILE A 107 -11.10 -13.38 -5.10
CA ILE A 107 -10.50 -13.12 -3.78
C ILE A 107 -11.57 -13.14 -2.68
N TYR A 108 -12.72 -12.52 -2.90
CA TYR A 108 -13.82 -12.48 -1.93
C TYR A 108 -14.46 -13.86 -1.70
N GLN A 109 -14.49 -14.70 -2.73
CA GLN A 109 -15.02 -16.07 -2.64
C GLN A 109 -14.04 -17.09 -2.08
N SER A 110 -12.76 -16.73 -1.93
CA SER A 110 -11.74 -17.57 -1.33
C SER A 110 -12.16 -18.06 0.07
N PRO A 111 -11.98 -19.36 0.39
CA PRO A 111 -12.21 -19.87 1.74
C PRO A 111 -11.18 -19.37 2.76
N VAL A 112 -10.11 -18.72 2.29
CA VAL A 112 -9.07 -18.10 3.10
C VAL A 112 -9.23 -16.59 3.03
N HIS A 113 -9.22 -15.93 4.19
CA HIS A 113 -9.22 -14.47 4.24
C HIS A 113 -7.91 -13.91 3.68
N ILE A 114 -8.00 -13.31 2.49
CA ILE A 114 -6.91 -12.61 1.83
C ILE A 114 -7.02 -11.12 2.14
N CYS A 115 -5.89 -10.50 2.46
CA CYS A 115 -5.76 -9.06 2.69
C CYS A 115 -4.41 -8.58 2.14
N ASP A 116 -4.11 -7.30 2.26
CA ASP A 116 -2.85 -6.70 1.84
C ASP A 116 -1.66 -7.29 2.63
N GLY A 117 -1.88 -7.85 3.83
CA GLY A 117 -0.87 -8.62 4.56
C GLY A 117 -0.51 -9.98 3.92
N ALA A 118 -1.37 -10.51 3.04
CA ALA A 118 -1.11 -11.76 2.32
C ALA A 118 -0.02 -11.62 1.26
N TRP A 119 0.26 -10.40 0.81
CA TRP A 119 1.27 -10.18 -0.19
C TRP A 119 2.64 -9.97 0.46
N PRO A 120 3.62 -10.83 0.18
CA PRO A 120 4.95 -10.67 0.73
C PRO A 120 5.67 -9.53 0.01
N CYS A 121 6.08 -8.50 0.75
CA CYS A 121 7.41 -7.92 0.49
C CYS A 121 8.42 -8.96 1.00
N SER A 122 8.64 -10.00 0.19
CA SER A 122 9.76 -10.95 0.20
C SER A 122 10.49 -11.15 1.55
N ASP A 123 9.97 -12.05 2.39
CA ASP A 123 10.72 -13.14 3.06
C ASP A 123 9.69 -14.07 3.76
N PRO A 124 9.49 -15.32 3.29
CA PRO A 124 8.52 -16.25 3.88
C PRO A 124 8.86 -16.68 5.31
N THR A 125 10.03 -16.29 5.85
CA THR A 125 10.45 -16.58 7.23
C THR A 125 9.94 -15.57 8.26
N LEU A 126 9.28 -14.48 7.85
CA LEU A 126 8.77 -13.47 8.77
C LEU A 126 7.49 -13.94 9.50
N PRO A 127 7.38 -13.77 10.83
CA PRO A 127 6.27 -14.27 11.64
C PRO A 127 4.92 -13.58 11.39
N THR A 128 4.89 -12.43 10.68
CA THR A 128 3.65 -11.74 10.27
C THR A 128 3.07 -12.27 8.95
N TYR A 129 3.77 -13.20 8.30
CA TYR A 129 3.35 -13.80 7.04
C TYR A 129 2.33 -14.91 7.28
N SER A 130 1.07 -14.67 6.91
CA SER A 130 0.10 -15.77 6.77
C SER A 130 0.42 -16.54 5.49
N SER A 131 1.22 -17.60 5.62
CA SER A 131 1.60 -18.47 4.50
C SER A 131 0.38 -18.97 3.71
N ARG A 132 -0.73 -19.24 4.42
CA ARG A 132 -1.99 -19.66 3.83
C ARG A 132 -2.68 -18.56 3.02
N ALA A 133 -2.72 -17.32 3.52
CA ALA A 133 -3.34 -16.22 2.78
C ALA A 133 -2.50 -15.86 1.54
N ALA A 134 -1.18 -15.93 1.65
CA ALA A 134 -0.27 -15.70 0.53
C ALA A 134 -0.40 -16.78 -0.56
N GLU A 135 -0.54 -18.04 -0.16
CA GLU A 135 -0.79 -19.14 -1.10
C GLU A 135 -2.14 -19.00 -1.80
N ALA A 136 -3.20 -18.71 -1.06
CA ALA A 136 -4.52 -18.46 -1.63
C ALA A 136 -4.51 -17.25 -2.60
N LEU A 137 -3.77 -16.18 -2.27
CA LEU A 137 -3.60 -15.06 -3.19
C LEU A 137 -2.85 -15.49 -4.46
N ARG A 138 -1.78 -16.28 -4.36
CA ARG A 138 -1.10 -16.83 -5.54
C ARG A 138 -2.01 -17.67 -6.41
N GLU A 139 -2.83 -18.54 -5.82
CA GLU A 139 -3.80 -19.37 -6.55
C GLU A 139 -4.78 -18.51 -7.35
N VAL A 140 -5.34 -17.46 -6.73
CA VAL A 140 -6.26 -16.54 -7.41
C VAL A 140 -5.55 -15.76 -8.53
N LEU A 141 -4.28 -15.39 -8.34
CA LEU A 141 -3.50 -14.66 -9.34
C LEU A 141 -2.99 -15.53 -10.50
N GLN A 142 -3.11 -16.86 -10.44
CA GLN A 142 -2.80 -17.74 -11.60
C GLN A 142 -3.64 -17.43 -12.84
N ALA A 143 -4.76 -16.72 -12.67
CA ALA A 143 -5.56 -16.21 -13.78
C ALA A 143 -4.90 -15.06 -14.56
N LEU A 144 -3.86 -14.43 -14.00
CA LEU A 144 -3.08 -13.40 -14.66
C LEU A 144 -1.99 -14.05 -15.54
N ASP A 145 -1.74 -13.46 -16.71
CA ASP A 145 -0.53 -13.79 -17.46
C ASP A 145 0.72 -13.25 -16.76
N ALA A 146 1.89 -13.78 -17.11
CA ALA A 146 3.16 -13.44 -16.48
C ALA A 146 3.47 -11.93 -16.49
N ARG A 147 3.04 -11.21 -17.53
CA ARG A 147 3.24 -9.75 -17.63
C ARG A 147 2.35 -9.02 -16.64
N ASN A 148 1.09 -9.41 -16.52
CA ASN A 148 0.16 -8.83 -15.56
C ASN A 148 0.53 -9.17 -14.13
N GLU A 149 1.08 -10.36 -13.89
CA GLU A 149 1.66 -10.73 -12.59
C GLU A 149 2.80 -9.77 -12.25
N GLU A 150 3.80 -9.61 -13.13
CA GLU A 150 4.91 -8.67 -12.91
C GLU A 150 4.44 -7.23 -12.63
N LEU A 151 3.49 -6.72 -13.43
CA LEU A 151 2.93 -5.39 -13.21
C LEU A 151 2.15 -5.30 -11.89
N PHE A 152 1.46 -6.36 -11.48
CA PHE A 152 0.79 -6.44 -10.18
C PHE A 152 1.79 -6.33 -9.04
N HIS A 153 3.01 -6.86 -9.18
CA HIS A 153 4.09 -6.65 -8.20
C HIS A 153 4.55 -5.18 -8.16
N GLN A 154 4.91 -4.63 -9.32
CA GLN A 154 5.54 -3.30 -9.40
C GLN A 154 4.61 -2.18 -8.93
N LEU A 155 3.34 -2.22 -9.32
CA LEU A 155 2.35 -1.21 -8.95
C LEU A 155 2.13 -1.09 -7.43
N GLN A 156 2.34 -2.19 -6.70
CA GLN A 156 2.16 -2.21 -5.25
C GLN A 156 3.29 -1.51 -4.49
N TRP A 157 4.49 -1.38 -5.07
CA TRP A 157 5.66 -0.83 -4.36
C TRP A 157 5.42 0.58 -3.83
N GLN A 158 4.73 1.41 -4.62
CA GLN A 158 4.39 2.78 -4.23
C GLN A 158 3.41 2.81 -3.04
N MET A 159 2.57 1.79 -2.87
CA MET A 159 1.57 1.73 -1.80
C MET A 159 2.05 0.96 -0.55
N ARG A 160 3.23 0.32 -0.62
CA ARG A 160 3.79 -0.56 0.43
C ARG A 160 5.08 -0.02 1.04
N SER A 161 5.13 1.28 1.30
CA SER A 161 6.23 1.83 2.09
C SER A 161 6.29 1.18 3.49
N PRO A 162 7.50 0.98 4.06
CA PRO A 162 7.68 0.36 5.36
C PRO A 162 7.06 1.21 6.46
N TYR A 163 6.51 0.54 7.47
CA TYR A 163 6.07 1.17 8.71
C TYR A 163 7.13 0.98 9.80
N PHE A 164 7.53 2.07 10.43
CA PHE A 164 8.49 2.11 11.53
C PHE A 164 7.75 2.35 12.85
N SER A 165 7.77 1.37 13.75
CA SER A 165 7.28 1.56 15.12
C SER A 165 8.37 2.19 15.99
N ILE A 166 8.01 3.16 16.83
CA ILE A 166 8.89 3.70 17.87
C ILE A 166 8.97 2.66 18.99
N SER A 167 9.84 1.66 18.84
CA SER A 167 10.05 0.62 19.86
C SER A 167 10.70 1.25 21.09
N GLY A 168 9.91 1.50 22.13
CA GLY A 168 10.32 2.18 23.37
C GLY A 168 11.23 1.39 24.31
N THR A 169 11.64 0.17 23.96
CA THR A 169 12.61 -0.58 24.74
C THR A 169 13.57 -1.29 23.81
N ASN A 170 14.84 -0.92 23.94
CA ASN A 170 15.97 -1.52 23.26
C ASN A 170 16.24 -2.92 23.86
N THR A 171 15.26 -3.82 23.78
CA THR A 171 15.47 -5.23 24.08
C THR A 171 16.16 -5.83 22.86
N SER A 172 17.49 -5.85 22.94
CA SER A 172 18.58 -6.41 22.11
C SER A 172 18.32 -7.61 21.16
N LYS A 173 17.14 -7.77 20.56
CA LYS A 173 16.79 -8.90 19.69
C LYS A 173 15.84 -8.57 18.54
N GLN A 174 15.61 -7.30 18.18
CA GLN A 174 15.00 -7.03 16.88
C GLN A 174 16.09 -7.10 15.82
N PRO A 175 16.10 -8.13 14.95
CA PRO A 175 17.05 -8.18 13.85
C PRO A 175 16.75 -6.98 12.96
N TYR A 176 17.80 -6.35 12.47
CA TYR A 176 17.72 -5.46 11.32
C TYR A 176 16.79 -6.07 10.27
N ARG A 177 15.85 -5.28 9.73
CA ARG A 177 15.01 -5.71 8.63
C ARG A 177 15.64 -5.26 7.33
N LEU A 178 16.09 -6.20 6.51
CA LEU A 178 16.46 -5.90 5.14
C LEU A 178 15.18 -5.55 4.36
N LEU A 179 15.19 -4.41 3.69
CA LEU A 179 14.11 -3.99 2.78
C LEU A 179 14.54 -4.31 1.35
N HIS A 180 13.56 -4.57 0.48
CA HIS A 180 13.83 -4.69 -0.95
C HIS A 180 14.29 -3.34 -1.50
N ASP A 181 15.27 -3.33 -2.41
CA ASP A 181 15.84 -2.10 -2.98
C ASP A 181 14.80 -1.25 -3.73
N GLU A 182 13.71 -1.87 -4.17
CA GLU A 182 12.63 -1.26 -4.95
C GLU A 182 11.53 -0.65 -4.07
N ILE A 183 11.58 -0.88 -2.75
CA ILE A 183 10.59 -0.32 -1.82
C ILE A 183 10.85 1.18 -1.67
N THR A 184 9.82 1.95 -1.99
CA THR A 184 9.82 3.40 -1.79
C THR A 184 9.74 3.71 -0.29
N LEU A 185 10.60 4.60 0.20
CA LEU A 185 10.66 4.91 1.62
C LEU A 185 9.75 6.11 1.97
N PRO A 186 9.07 6.08 3.14
CA PRO A 186 8.06 7.06 3.51
C PRO A 186 8.72 8.29 4.15
N TRP A 187 9.72 8.86 3.49
CA TRP A 187 10.44 10.03 3.99
C TRP A 187 9.70 11.31 3.64
N SER A 188 9.78 12.28 4.54
CA SER A 188 9.36 13.66 4.30
C SER A 188 10.49 14.61 4.65
N GLU A 189 10.65 15.67 3.86
CA GLU A 189 11.71 16.65 4.04
C GLU A 189 11.35 17.60 5.19
N LEU A 190 12.29 17.81 6.12
CA LEU A 190 12.11 18.73 7.26
C LEU A 190 12.83 20.07 7.05
N ASN A 191 14.06 20.03 6.54
CA ASN A 191 14.87 21.22 6.21
C ASN A 191 16.15 20.78 5.49
N MET A 192 16.43 21.33 4.31
CA MET A 192 17.80 21.38 3.81
C MET A 192 18.53 22.51 4.55
N GLN A 193 19.39 22.16 5.50
CA GLN A 193 20.30 23.14 6.09
C GLN A 193 21.51 23.30 5.15
N GLY A 194 21.53 24.38 4.37
CA GLY A 194 22.68 24.80 3.55
C GLY A 194 22.40 24.83 2.05
N GLU A 195 23.09 25.72 1.34
CA GLU A 195 23.23 25.66 -0.11
C GLU A 195 24.22 24.54 -0.47
N ILE A 196 23.89 23.69 -1.45
CA ILE A 196 24.86 22.74 -2.01
C ILE A 196 25.92 23.58 -2.71
N LEU A 197 27.10 23.66 -2.12
CA LEU A 197 28.23 24.40 -2.69
C LEU A 197 28.91 23.56 -3.76
N ASP A 198 29.31 24.20 -4.86
CA ASP A 198 30.04 23.55 -5.94
C ASP A 198 31.33 22.91 -5.38
N GLY A 199 31.48 21.60 -5.55
CA GLY A 199 32.62 20.81 -5.03
C GLY A 199 32.40 20.07 -3.71
N GLN A 200 31.20 20.11 -3.11
CA GLN A 200 30.87 19.23 -1.98
C GLN A 200 30.76 17.76 -2.43
N VAL A 201 31.47 16.88 -1.72
CA VAL A 201 31.46 15.41 -1.90
C VAL A 201 30.45 14.70 -1.00
N SER A 202 29.79 15.41 -0.07
CA SER A 202 28.69 14.88 0.73
C SER A 202 27.90 16.00 1.41
N PHE A 203 26.62 15.75 1.69
CA PHE A 203 25.78 16.65 2.50
C PHE A 203 24.90 15.85 3.47
N VAL A 204 24.56 16.48 4.60
CA VAL A 204 23.67 15.91 5.61
C VAL A 204 22.27 16.51 5.43
N GLN A 205 21.28 15.66 5.22
CA GLN A 205 19.87 16.06 5.12
C GLN A 205 19.12 15.56 6.35
N LYS A 206 18.34 16.44 6.97
CA LYS A 206 17.39 16.06 8.02
C LYS A 206 16.09 15.62 7.36
N ILE A 207 15.78 14.33 7.51
CA ILE A 207 14.55 13.73 7.03
C ILE A 207 13.67 13.34 8.23
N SER A 208 12.35 13.40 8.05
CA SER A 208 11.41 12.77 8.97
C SER A 208 10.71 11.61 8.31
N ILE A 209 10.09 10.80 9.16
CA ILE A 209 9.09 9.84 8.74
C ILE A 209 7.78 10.56 8.43
N HIS A 210 7.14 10.23 7.30
CA HIS A 210 5.87 10.83 6.90
C HIS A 210 4.76 10.51 7.91
N ARG A 211 4.22 11.55 8.56
CA ARG A 211 3.26 11.44 9.68
C ARG A 211 2.02 10.61 9.33
N ASP A 212 1.41 10.86 8.16
CA ASP A 212 0.17 10.18 7.76
C ASP A 212 0.42 8.71 7.40
N HIS A 213 1.67 8.29 7.21
CA HIS A 213 1.99 6.88 6.99
C HIS A 213 2.06 6.11 8.32
N HIS A 214 2.39 6.80 9.42
CA HIS A 214 2.74 6.18 10.70
C HIS A 214 1.79 6.48 11.85
N ASP A 215 0.70 7.21 11.58
CA ASP A 215 -0.26 7.64 12.60
C ASP A 215 0.41 8.32 13.82
N PHE A 216 1.55 8.98 13.62
CA PHE A 216 2.28 9.68 14.68
C PHE A 216 1.55 10.96 15.08
N LEU A 217 1.25 11.11 16.38
CA LEU A 217 0.66 12.31 16.96
C LEU A 217 1.69 13.45 17.09
N ASP A 218 2.98 13.12 17.19
CA ASP A 218 4.08 14.09 17.33
C ASP A 218 5.13 13.89 16.22
N ALA A 219 5.63 15.01 15.68
CA ALA A 219 6.61 15.06 14.59
C ALA A 219 8.06 14.74 15.03
N SER A 220 8.25 14.03 16.15
CA SER A 220 9.51 14.04 16.89
C SER A 220 10.55 13.03 16.41
N LEU A 221 10.23 12.11 15.50
CA LEU A 221 11.24 11.19 14.95
C LEU A 221 11.98 11.83 13.77
N GLN A 222 13.14 12.42 14.06
CA GLN A 222 14.06 12.96 13.07
C GLN A 222 15.18 11.95 12.85
N ILE A 223 15.53 11.74 11.57
CA ILE A 223 16.65 10.89 11.18
C ILE A 223 17.63 11.77 10.40
N GLU A 224 18.90 11.72 10.77
CA GLU A 224 19.96 12.37 10.00
C GLU A 224 20.46 11.38 8.94
N ARG A 225 20.38 11.80 7.67
CA ARG A 225 20.87 11.03 6.53
C ARG A 225 22.13 11.69 5.98
N ILE A 226 23.19 10.91 5.85
CA ILE A 226 24.40 11.31 5.11
C ILE A 226 24.23 10.86 3.66
N THR A 227 24.32 11.79 2.72
CA THR A 227 24.36 11.49 1.28
C THR A 227 25.76 11.81 0.78
N THR A 228 26.42 10.81 0.19
CA THR A 228 27.76 10.88 -0.41
C THR A 228 27.65 10.84 -1.92
#